data_AF-A0A946BDK7-F1
#
_entry.id   AF-A0A946BDK7-F1
#
_cell.length_a   1.000
_cell.length_b   1.000
_cell.length_c   1.000
_cell.angle_alpha   90.00
_cell.angle_beta   90.00
_cell.angle_gamma   90.00
#
_symmetry.space_group_name_H-M   'P 1'
#
loop_
_entity.id
_entity.type
_entity.pdbx_description
1 polymer ?
#
loop_
_entity_poly.entity_id
_entity_poly.type
_entity_poly.pdbx_seq_one_letter_code
_entity_poly.pdbx_strand_id
1 'polypeptide(L)'
;MITSVLCFEKRDGQVYYFHGNLPVFSHGEDDIKSFKMFTSQLIVNGSCKQVDIIRAFGVPPISMKRAVKLYREKGPPGFFEKKKATKKPRVLTLQVLDKAQSLLDEGKNRFEVAKELNIKPDTFYKAIRSGKLIERPLDEKKTKAKEV
;
A
#
# COMPACT_ATOMS: atom_id res chain seq x y z
N MET A 1 -9.93 26.79 18.86
CA MET A 1 -10.53 26.07 20.01
C MET A 1 -11.25 24.83 19.49
N ILE A 2 -11.21 23.70 20.21
CA ILE A 2 -11.87 22.44 19.82
C ILE A 2 -13.14 22.23 20.66
N THR A 3 -12.99 22.26 21.98
CA THR A 3 -14.09 22.26 22.96
C THR A 3 -13.81 23.34 24.02
N SER A 4 -14.65 23.47 25.05
CA SER A 4 -14.42 24.41 26.16
C SER A 4 -13.13 24.14 26.96
N VAL A 5 -12.65 22.90 26.96
CA VAL A 5 -11.46 22.47 27.72
C VAL A 5 -10.34 21.92 26.85
N LEU A 6 -10.57 21.73 25.54
CA LEU A 6 -9.56 21.27 24.61
C LEU A 6 -9.33 22.35 23.54
N CYS A 7 -8.09 22.83 23.46
CA CYS A 7 -7.69 23.79 22.44
C CYS A 7 -6.43 23.34 21.71
N PHE A 8 -6.12 24.04 20.63
CA PHE A 8 -4.89 23.87 19.89
C PHE A 8 -4.33 25.24 19.53
N GLU A 9 -3.02 25.28 19.37
CA GLU A 9 -2.26 26.44 18.91
C GLU A 9 -1.32 26.00 17.80
N LYS A 10 -1.17 26.84 16.78
CA LYS A 10 -0.16 26.66 15.74
C LYS A 10 0.95 27.68 15.97
N ARG A 11 2.18 27.20 16.05
CA ARG A 11 3.35 28.04 16.28
C ARG A 11 4.59 27.36 15.72
N ASP A 12 5.40 28.12 14.99
CA ASP A 12 6.71 27.70 14.50
C ASP A 12 6.68 26.36 13.70
N GLY A 13 5.66 26.16 12.86
CA GLY A 13 5.48 24.94 12.06
C GLY A 13 5.02 23.71 12.86
N GLN A 14 4.61 23.91 14.11
CA GLN A 14 4.11 22.87 15.01
C GLN A 14 2.66 23.16 15.42
N VAL A 15 1.90 22.09 15.64
CA VAL A 15 0.58 22.14 16.27
C VAL A 15 0.70 21.60 17.68
N TYR A 16 0.30 22.40 18.66
CA TYR A 16 0.24 22.03 20.07
C TYR A 16 -1.21 21.85 20.50
N TYR A 17 -1.47 20.85 21.35
CA TYR A 17 -2.79 20.57 21.90
C TYR A 17 -2.75 20.73 23.42
N PHE A 18 -3.76 21.38 23.98
CA PHE A 18 -3.85 21.64 25.41
C PHE A 18 -5.19 21.17 25.95
N HIS A 19 -5.14 20.48 27.09
CA HIS A 19 -6.31 20.18 27.89
C HIS A 19 -6.32 21.09 29.12
N GLY A 20 -7.18 22.12 29.10
CA GLY A 20 -7.02 23.28 29.97
C GLY A 20 -5.69 23.96 29.68
N ASN A 21 -4.85 24.09 30.71
CA ASN A 21 -3.51 24.71 30.60
C ASN A 21 -2.39 23.68 30.41
N LEU A 22 -2.71 22.38 30.33
CA LEU A 22 -1.71 21.32 30.23
C LEU A 22 -1.46 20.98 28.75
N PRO A 23 -0.21 21.11 28.22
CA PRO A 23 0.14 20.59 26.91
C PRO A 23 0.08 19.05 26.93
N VAL A 24 -0.69 18.46 26.05
CA VAL A 24 -0.93 17.00 26.01
C VAL A 24 -0.32 16.32 24.78
N PHE A 25 -0.10 17.06 23.70
CA PHE A 25 0.51 16.52 22.48
C PHE A 25 1.03 17.64 21.57
N SER A 26 1.97 17.30 20.69
CA SER A 26 2.35 18.16 19.58
C SER A 26 2.79 17.35 18.36
N HIS A 27 2.69 17.94 17.17
CA HIS A 27 3.21 17.38 15.92
C HIS A 27 3.52 18.49 14.92
N GLY A 28 4.30 18.19 13.88
CA GLY A 28 4.52 19.14 12.77
C GLY A 28 3.25 19.41 11.99
N GLU A 29 3.08 20.62 11.48
CA GLU A 29 1.87 21.02 10.75
C GLU A 29 1.58 20.10 9.56
N ASP A 30 2.61 19.58 8.90
CA ASP A 30 2.51 18.67 7.78
C ASP A 30 2.40 17.18 8.18
N ASP A 31 2.53 16.85 9.47
CA ASP A 31 2.40 15.49 9.98
C ASP A 31 0.93 15.08 10.13
N ILE A 32 0.32 14.79 8.98
CA ILE A 32 -1.07 14.34 8.87
C ILE A 32 -1.28 13.00 9.61
N LYS A 33 -0.24 12.16 9.75
CA LYS A 33 -0.38 10.87 10.44
C LYS A 33 -0.56 11.07 11.92
N SER A 34 0.31 11.88 12.54
CA SER A 34 0.21 12.22 13.96
C SER A 34 -1.05 13.01 14.26
N PHE A 35 -1.44 13.97 13.40
CA PHE A 35 -2.74 14.65 13.49
C PHE A 35 -3.89 13.64 13.60
N LYS A 36 -4.02 12.76 12.59
CA LYS A 36 -5.13 11.79 12.54
C LYS A 36 -5.11 10.80 13.70
N MET A 37 -3.94 10.36 14.11
CA MET A 37 -3.78 9.44 15.23
C MET A 37 -4.28 10.08 16.51
N PHE A 38 -3.75 11.27 16.85
CA PHE A 38 -4.08 11.94 18.11
C PHE A 38 -5.53 12.42 18.17
N THR A 39 -6.06 13.01 17.10
CA THR A 39 -7.48 13.43 17.09
C THR A 39 -8.42 12.23 17.16
N SER A 40 -8.04 11.08 16.59
CA SER A 40 -8.82 9.85 16.72
C SER A 40 -8.80 9.31 18.15
N GLN A 41 -7.64 9.37 18.83
CA GLN A 41 -7.52 9.02 20.23
C GLN A 41 -8.45 9.87 21.10
N LEU A 42 -8.43 11.20 20.93
CA LEU A 42 -9.29 12.13 21.66
C LEU A 42 -10.79 11.80 21.49
N ILE A 43 -11.20 11.45 20.27
CA ILE A 43 -12.59 11.07 19.97
C ILE A 43 -12.96 9.74 20.63
N VAL A 44 -12.07 8.74 20.56
CA VAL A 44 -12.32 7.42 21.14
C VAL A 44 -12.35 7.48 22.67
N ASN A 45 -11.52 8.32 23.27
CA ASN A 45 -11.50 8.57 24.73
C ASN A 45 -12.68 9.44 25.21
N GLY A 46 -13.50 9.98 24.30
CA GLY A 46 -14.65 10.83 24.64
C GLY A 46 -14.29 12.27 24.98
N SER A 47 -13.03 12.70 24.78
CA SER A 47 -12.58 14.07 25.05
C SER A 47 -13.17 15.11 24.09
N CYS A 48 -13.59 14.69 22.89
CA CYS A 48 -14.29 15.53 21.92
C CYS A 48 -15.13 14.69 20.94
N LYS A 49 -16.01 15.33 20.19
CA LYS A 49 -16.78 14.71 19.09
C LYS A 49 -16.05 14.90 17.76
N GLN A 50 -16.34 14.03 16.78
CA GLN A 50 -15.83 14.18 15.41
C GLN A 50 -16.15 15.55 14.81
N VAL A 51 -17.34 16.09 15.09
CA VAL A 51 -17.78 17.41 14.60
C VAL A 51 -16.92 18.55 15.14
N ASP A 52 -16.37 18.41 16.35
CA ASP A 52 -15.51 19.43 16.97
C ASP A 52 -14.20 19.53 16.20
N ILE A 53 -13.57 18.39 15.89
CA ILE A 53 -12.35 18.33 15.08
C ILE A 53 -12.60 18.83 13.65
N ILE A 54 -13.71 18.42 13.03
CA ILE A 54 -14.07 18.85 11.67
C ILE A 54 -14.21 20.37 11.59
N ARG A 55 -14.89 20.98 12.56
CA ARG A 55 -15.07 22.44 12.63
C ARG A 55 -13.78 23.18 12.95
N ALA A 56 -13.00 22.67 13.91
CA ALA A 56 -11.78 23.31 14.38
C ALA A 56 -10.64 23.30 13.34
N PHE A 57 -10.53 22.22 12.55
CA PHE A 57 -9.43 22.03 11.60
C PHE A 57 -9.85 22.07 10.12
N GLY A 58 -11.14 22.21 9.82
CA GLY A 58 -11.64 22.26 8.44
C GLY A 58 -11.42 20.96 7.65
N VAL A 59 -11.36 19.81 8.33
CA VAL A 59 -11.05 18.52 7.68
C VAL A 59 -12.31 17.84 7.13
N PRO A 60 -12.22 17.14 5.98
CA PRO A 60 -13.37 16.43 5.42
C PRO A 60 -13.93 15.37 6.39
N PRO A 61 -15.26 15.29 6.60
CA PRO A 61 -15.86 14.32 7.53
C PRO A 61 -15.47 12.86 7.24
N ILE A 62 -15.36 12.50 5.96
CA ILE A 62 -14.96 11.14 5.54
C ILE A 62 -13.53 10.79 5.97
N SER A 63 -12.63 11.78 6.00
CA SER A 63 -11.25 11.60 6.45
C SER A 63 -11.23 11.25 7.94
N MET A 64 -12.01 11.99 8.75
CA MET A 64 -12.09 11.75 10.19
C MET A 64 -12.76 10.42 10.52
N LYS A 65 -13.87 10.07 9.85
CA LYS A 65 -14.53 8.76 10.01
C LYS A 65 -13.57 7.59 9.76
N ARG A 66 -12.77 7.65 8.68
CA ARG A 66 -11.78 6.62 8.34
C ARG A 66 -10.65 6.53 9.36
N ALA A 67 -10.14 7.67 9.83
CA ALA A 67 -9.09 7.70 10.85
C ALA A 67 -9.59 7.14 12.20
N VAL A 68 -10.78 7.53 12.66
CA VAL A 68 -11.37 6.97 13.89
C VAL A 68 -11.57 5.47 13.79
N LYS A 69 -12.06 4.97 12.63
CA LYS A 69 -12.19 3.53 12.39
C LYS A 69 -10.83 2.83 12.49
N LEU A 70 -9.80 3.36 11.83
CA LEU A 70 -8.44 2.81 11.88
C LEU A 70 -7.89 2.75 13.30
N TYR A 71 -8.10 3.81 14.10
CA TYR A 71 -7.67 3.85 15.50
C TYR A 71 -8.37 2.78 16.34
N ARG A 72 -9.67 2.57 16.14
CA ARG A 72 -10.43 1.51 16.85
C ARG A 72 -9.94 0.11 16.51
N GLU A 73 -9.57 -0.13 15.26
CA GLU A 73 -9.15 -1.46 14.79
C GLU A 73 -7.68 -1.78 15.11
N LYS A 74 -6.79 -0.78 15.03
CA LYS A 74 -5.34 -0.99 15.06
C LYS A 74 -4.59 -0.14 16.09
N GLY A 75 -5.27 0.78 16.77
CA GLY A 75 -4.64 1.75 17.65
C GLY A 75 -3.65 2.67 16.91
N PRO A 76 -2.71 3.29 17.66
CA PRO A 76 -1.64 4.12 17.08
C PRO A 76 -0.80 3.44 15.99
N PRO A 77 -0.39 2.15 16.11
CA PRO A 77 0.41 1.49 15.07
C PRO A 77 -0.18 1.55 13.67
N GLY A 78 -1.51 1.50 13.55
CA GLY A 78 -2.21 1.53 12.25
C GLY A 78 -1.92 2.77 11.39
N PHE A 79 -1.50 3.89 11.99
CA PHE A 79 -1.17 5.13 11.29
C PHE A 79 0.27 5.16 10.75
N PHE A 80 1.15 4.36 11.35
CA PHE A 80 2.59 4.39 11.08
C PHE A 80 3.10 3.13 10.37
N GLU A 81 2.29 2.07 10.31
CA GLU A 81 2.56 0.88 9.51
C GLU A 81 2.88 1.26 8.04
N LYS A 82 4.04 0.78 7.55
CA LYS A 82 4.35 0.83 6.12
C LYS A 82 3.32 -0.02 5.39
N LYS A 83 2.46 0.60 4.57
CA LYS A 83 1.57 -0.15 3.67
C LYS A 83 2.44 -1.07 2.82
N LYS A 84 2.25 -2.39 2.94
CA LYS A 84 2.84 -3.34 2.00
C LYS A 84 2.29 -2.96 0.63
N ALA A 85 3.11 -2.34 -0.21
CA ALA A 85 2.77 -2.05 -1.59
C ALA A 85 2.83 -3.36 -2.38
N THR A 86 1.96 -4.32 -2.05
CA THR A 86 1.70 -5.46 -2.90
C THR A 86 0.84 -4.97 -4.06
N LYS A 87 1.48 -4.26 -5.01
CA LYS A 87 0.90 -4.10 -6.33
C LYS A 87 0.76 -5.51 -6.89
N LYS A 88 -0.46 -6.04 -6.91
CA LYS A 88 -0.74 -7.32 -7.56
C LYS A 88 -0.30 -7.17 -9.04
N PRO A 89 0.51 -8.09 -9.58
CA PRO A 89 0.86 -8.03 -10.99
C PRO A 89 -0.42 -8.14 -11.83
N ARG A 90 -0.66 -7.16 -12.70
CA ARG A 90 -1.88 -7.11 -13.54
C ARG A 90 -1.79 -8.04 -14.75
N VAL A 91 -0.57 -8.38 -15.18
CA VAL A 91 -0.29 -9.13 -16.42
C VAL A 91 0.26 -10.52 -16.11
N LEU A 92 1.28 -10.62 -15.25
CA LEU A 92 1.88 -11.89 -14.84
C LEU A 92 1.26 -12.36 -13.52
N THR A 93 -0.02 -12.73 -13.55
CA THR A 93 -0.67 -13.42 -12.44
C THR A 93 -0.10 -14.83 -12.28
N LEU A 94 -0.35 -15.49 -11.14
CA LEU A 94 0.12 -16.87 -10.91
C LEU A 94 -0.36 -17.83 -12.01
N GLN A 95 -1.65 -17.75 -12.39
CA GLN A 95 -2.22 -18.56 -13.47
C GLN A 95 -1.54 -18.32 -14.83
N VAL A 96 -1.19 -17.06 -15.12
CA VAL A 96 -0.50 -16.71 -16.36
C VAL A 96 0.95 -17.20 -16.35
N LEU A 97 1.61 -17.18 -15.19
CA LEU A 97 2.96 -17.73 -15.03
C LEU A 97 2.96 -19.26 -15.19
N ASP A 98 2.00 -19.96 -14.60
CA ASP A 98 1.89 -21.41 -14.75
C ASP A 98 1.68 -21.80 -16.21
N LYS A 99 0.74 -21.14 -16.90
CA LYS A 99 0.49 -21.40 -18.32
C LYS A 99 1.70 -21.05 -19.18
N ALA A 100 2.38 -19.94 -18.90
CA ALA A 100 3.62 -19.57 -19.57
C ALA A 100 4.72 -20.60 -19.35
N GLN A 101 4.86 -21.13 -18.14
CA GLN A 101 5.87 -22.14 -17.82
C GLN A 101 5.58 -23.46 -18.54
N SER A 102 4.32 -23.91 -18.59
CA SER A 102 3.94 -25.10 -19.36
C SER A 102 4.28 -24.97 -20.84
N LEU A 103 3.98 -23.82 -21.45
CA LEU A 103 4.29 -23.56 -22.86
C LEU A 103 5.82 -23.52 -23.13
N LEU A 104 6.60 -23.00 -22.18
CA LEU A 104 8.07 -23.03 -22.26
C LEU A 104 8.61 -24.46 -22.08
N ASP A 105 8.04 -25.25 -21.16
CA ASP A 105 8.43 -26.64 -20.91
C ASP A 105 8.07 -27.56 -22.10
N GLU A 106 7.00 -27.24 -22.86
CA GLU A 106 6.65 -27.86 -24.15
C GLU A 106 7.65 -27.53 -25.28
N GLY A 107 8.61 -26.64 -25.04
CA GLY A 107 9.64 -26.26 -26.00
C GLY A 107 9.22 -25.16 -26.98
N LYS A 108 8.17 -24.39 -26.68
CA LYS A 108 7.83 -23.20 -27.48
C LYS A 108 8.83 -22.07 -27.24
N ASN A 109 9.10 -21.27 -28.26
CA ASN A 109 9.99 -20.13 -28.13
C ASN A 109 9.33 -19.03 -27.28
N ARG A 110 10.09 -18.38 -26.40
CA ARG A 110 9.65 -17.23 -25.59
C ARG A 110 8.88 -16.15 -26.34
N PHE A 111 9.21 -15.88 -27.60
CA PHE A 111 8.49 -14.92 -28.43
C PHE A 111 7.09 -15.43 -28.81
N GLU A 112 6.98 -16.72 -29.15
CA GLU A 112 5.72 -17.39 -29.47
C GLU A 112 4.82 -17.45 -28.23
N VAL A 113 5.37 -17.81 -27.07
CA VAL A 113 4.64 -17.85 -25.79
C VAL A 113 4.13 -16.46 -25.41
N ALA A 114 4.96 -15.42 -25.53
CA ALA A 114 4.54 -14.05 -25.26
C ALA A 114 3.39 -13.61 -26.18
N LYS A 115 3.47 -13.95 -27.47
CA LYS A 115 2.42 -13.65 -28.46
C LYS A 115 1.13 -14.43 -28.18
N GLU A 116 1.23 -15.72 -27.87
CA GLU A 116 0.09 -16.60 -27.57
C GLU A 116 -0.67 -16.16 -26.32
N LEU A 117 0.06 -15.69 -25.30
CA LEU A 117 -0.54 -15.17 -24.07
C LEU A 117 -0.95 -13.69 -24.15
N ASN A 118 -0.76 -13.04 -25.30
CA ASN A 118 -1.00 -11.61 -25.50
C ASN A 118 -0.27 -10.73 -24.46
N ILE A 119 0.96 -11.11 -24.10
CA ILE A 119 1.83 -10.39 -23.17
C ILE A 119 2.90 -9.67 -23.96
N LYS A 120 3.14 -8.39 -23.63
CA LYS A 120 4.24 -7.64 -24.25
C LYS A 120 5.56 -8.42 -24.08
N PRO A 121 6.33 -8.66 -25.16
CA PRO A 121 7.56 -9.44 -25.09
C PRO A 121 8.55 -8.93 -24.03
N ASP A 122 8.70 -7.60 -23.89
CA ASP A 122 9.56 -7.01 -22.85
C ASP A 122 9.11 -7.38 -21.42
N THR A 123 7.81 -7.45 -21.15
CA THR A 123 7.27 -7.88 -19.85
C THR A 123 7.56 -9.36 -19.61
N PHE A 124 7.41 -10.19 -20.65
CA PHE A 124 7.68 -11.61 -20.59
C PHE A 124 9.17 -11.89 -20.37
N TYR A 125 10.05 -11.21 -21.10
CA TYR A 125 11.51 -11.35 -20.97
C TYR A 125 12.01 -10.86 -19.61
N LYS A 126 11.40 -9.81 -19.05
CA LYS A 126 11.65 -9.41 -17.67
C LYS A 126 11.27 -10.49 -16.67
N ALA A 127 10.19 -11.24 -16.91
CA ALA A 127 9.78 -12.35 -16.05
C ALA A 127 10.88 -13.43 -16.02
N ILE A 128 11.39 -13.82 -17.19
CA ILE A 128 12.47 -14.79 -17.34
C ILE A 128 13.76 -14.29 -16.67
N ARG A 129 14.18 -13.06 -16.97
CA ARG A 129 15.37 -12.46 -16.35
C ARG A 129 15.27 -12.36 -14.83
N SER A 130 14.06 -12.14 -14.31
CA SER A 130 13.79 -12.09 -12.87
C SER A 130 13.66 -13.47 -12.21
N GLY A 131 13.81 -14.57 -12.97
CA GLY A 131 13.71 -15.94 -12.48
C GLY A 131 12.28 -16.41 -12.21
N LYS A 132 11.25 -15.68 -12.67
CA LYS A 132 9.84 -16.07 -12.51
C LYS A 132 9.37 -17.08 -13.54
N LEU A 133 10.07 -17.17 -14.67
CA LEU A 133 9.89 -18.16 -15.72
C LEU A 133 11.26 -18.72 -16.05
N ILE A 134 11.33 -20.02 -16.29
CA ILE A 134 12.58 -20.72 -16.58
C ILE A 134 12.53 -21.17 -18.03
N GLU A 135 13.46 -20.66 -18.84
CA GLU A 135 13.75 -21.21 -20.16
C GLU A 135 14.75 -22.35 -19.98
N ARG A 136 14.34 -23.57 -20.30
CA ARG A 136 15.29 -24.67 -20.51
C ARG A 136 15.86 -24.54 -21.92
N PRO A 137 17.14 -24.84 -22.15
CA PRO A 137 17.71 -24.84 -23.49
C PRO A 137 16.88 -25.71 -24.42
N LEU A 138 16.48 -25.16 -25.57
CA LEU A 138 15.87 -25.94 -26.63
C LEU A 138 16.97 -26.86 -27.19
N ASP A 139 16.81 -28.16 -26.91
CA ASP A 139 17.48 -29.33 -27.48
C ASP A 139 18.77 -29.88 -26.82
N GLU A 140 18.57 -30.95 -26.03
CA GLU A 140 19.31 -32.21 -26.24
C GLU A 140 18.47 -33.28 -26.99
N LYS A 141 17.15 -33.05 -27.23
CA LYS A 141 16.25 -34.10 -27.75
C LYS A 141 15.98 -34.09 -29.26
N LYS A 142 16.40 -33.09 -30.04
CA LYS A 142 16.28 -33.13 -31.52
C LYS A 142 17.52 -33.56 -32.30
N THR A 143 18.69 -33.76 -31.66
CA THR A 143 19.91 -34.16 -32.39
C THR A 143 20.02 -35.67 -32.64
N LYS A 144 19.24 -36.54 -31.96
CA LYS A 144 19.35 -38.02 -32.10
C LYS A 144 18.38 -38.69 -33.07
N ALA A 145 17.61 -37.94 -33.88
CA ALA A 145 16.66 -38.52 -34.84
C ALA A 145 17.07 -38.36 -36.32
N LYS A 146 18.32 -37.93 -36.60
CA LYS A 146 18.87 -37.84 -37.96
C LYS A 146 20.13 -38.67 -38.22
N GLU A 147 20.58 -39.45 -37.24
CA GLU A 147 21.63 -40.44 -37.41
C GLU A 147 21.21 -41.72 -36.66
N VAL A 148 20.39 -42.57 -37.29
CA VAL A 148 20.50 -44.04 -37.40
C VAL A 148 19.54 -44.47 -38.51
#